data_AF-A0A1H6FB31-F1
#
_entry.id   AF-A0A1H6FB31-F1
#
_cell.length_a   1.000
_cell.length_b   1.000
_cell.length_c   1.000
_cell.angle_alpha   90.00
_cell.angle_beta   90.00
_cell.angle_gamma   90.00
#
_symmetry.space_group_name_H-M   'P 1'
#
loop_
_entity.id
_entity.type
_entity.pdbx_description
1 polymer ?
#
loop_
_entity_poly.entity_id
_entity_poly.type
_entity_poly.pdbx_seq_one_letter_code
_entity_poly.pdbx_strand_id
1 'polypeptide(L)'
;MFKKSFTVLLFTLLNPTAWAAPPCDTSLRPVSQPALAYKARGADRCEGFYESQVSRAGSLQLVGLMQGRLPAAGMIELSAPHTQQHLKLRATALPEKTYYRLDAALQPGKTLSWPSRIFTEGGVQARDIGVYAYLANAPKVYAPVQINQGAAQTRLLLQASEAMIRLNWRYALLKNGQCGAMKSWREINQDGGFTAAEVIPVVLPEIRALCLEAAGQTRGSQWLSGLWRIQVH
;
A
#
# COMPACT_ATOMS: atom_id res chain seq x y z
N MET A 1 45.69 50.99 26.50
CA MET A 1 44.24 50.76 26.35
C MET A 1 44.03 49.59 25.40
N PHE A 2 43.75 48.38 25.89
CA PHE A 2 43.48 47.19 25.05
C PHE A 2 42.02 46.75 25.27
N LYS A 3 41.19 46.83 24.22
CA LYS A 3 39.83 46.26 24.20
C LYS A 3 39.91 44.80 23.76
N LYS A 4 39.52 43.88 24.63
CA LYS A 4 39.34 42.45 24.29
C LYS A 4 37.88 42.23 23.92
N SER A 5 37.61 41.86 22.66
CA SER A 5 36.30 41.38 22.22
C SER A 5 36.15 39.90 22.54
N PHE A 6 35.07 39.55 23.23
CA PHE A 6 34.72 38.19 23.62
C PHE A 6 33.65 37.68 22.64
N THR A 7 34.03 36.80 21.71
CA THR A 7 33.10 36.16 20.78
C THR A 7 32.54 34.91 21.46
N VAL A 8 31.26 34.95 21.86
CA VAL A 8 30.55 33.80 22.40
C VAL A 8 30.07 32.93 21.23
N LEU A 9 30.66 31.74 21.10
CA LEU A 9 30.26 30.73 20.11
C LEU A 9 29.08 29.93 20.70
N LEU A 10 27.86 30.23 20.26
CA LEU A 10 26.65 29.52 20.67
C LEU A 10 26.52 28.22 19.86
N PHE A 11 26.95 27.10 20.43
CA PHE A 11 26.73 25.76 19.87
C PHE A 11 25.26 25.35 20.06
N THR A 12 24.44 25.50 19.01
CA THR A 12 23.10 24.93 18.96
C THR A 12 23.21 23.42 18.72
N LEU A 13 22.98 22.63 19.77
CA LEU A 13 22.81 21.18 19.68
C LEU A 13 21.51 20.88 18.90
N LEU A 14 21.63 20.72 17.59
CA LEU A 14 20.58 20.16 16.74
C LEU A 14 20.40 18.69 17.15
N ASN A 15 19.42 18.42 18.01
CA ASN A 15 18.95 17.06 18.25
C ASN A 15 18.30 16.56 16.95
N PRO A 16 18.88 15.58 16.24
CA PRO A 16 18.18 14.95 15.14
C PRO A 16 16.94 14.29 15.73
N THR A 17 15.75 14.74 15.31
CA THR A 17 14.52 14.03 15.62
C THR A 17 14.61 12.66 14.96
N ALA A 18 14.99 11.64 15.74
CA ALA A 18 14.92 10.27 15.30
C ALA A 18 13.44 9.93 15.10
N TRP A 19 13.04 9.74 13.85
CA TRP A 19 11.67 9.35 13.52
C TRP A 19 11.52 7.88 13.88
N ALA A 20 10.88 7.61 15.02
CA ALA A 20 10.53 6.25 15.42
C ALA A 20 9.54 5.65 14.42
N ALA A 21 9.69 4.35 14.11
CA ALA A 21 8.66 3.60 13.40
C ALA A 21 7.29 3.82 14.03
N PRO A 22 6.21 3.81 13.22
CA PRO A 22 4.87 3.75 13.78
C PRO A 22 4.75 2.52 14.69
N PRO A 23 4.06 2.63 15.84
CA PRO A 23 3.83 1.47 16.69
C PRO A 23 3.08 0.40 15.89
N CYS A 24 3.44 -0.87 16.14
CA CYS A 24 2.78 -1.98 15.47
C CYS A 24 1.30 -2.03 15.81
N ASP A 25 0.50 -2.50 14.85
CA ASP A 25 -0.94 -2.63 15.02
C ASP A 25 -1.27 -3.68 16.09
N THR A 26 -1.63 -3.20 17.29
CA THR A 26 -1.91 -4.05 18.45
C THR A 26 -3.23 -4.79 18.35
N SER A 27 -4.06 -4.50 17.34
CA SER A 27 -5.29 -5.25 17.08
C SER A 27 -5.04 -6.60 16.41
N LEU A 28 -3.84 -6.80 15.83
CA LEU A 28 -3.47 -8.06 15.20
C LEU A 28 -2.97 -9.05 16.26
N ARG A 29 -3.49 -10.28 16.22
CA ARG A 29 -2.97 -11.39 17.03
C ARG A 29 -1.84 -12.08 16.26
N PRO A 30 -0.56 -11.95 16.64
CA PRO A 30 0.54 -12.58 15.89
C PRO A 30 0.43 -14.11 15.94
N VAL A 31 0.95 -14.79 14.90
CA VAL A 31 1.05 -16.26 14.93
C VAL A 31 1.98 -16.74 16.05
N SER A 32 1.78 -17.97 16.51
CA SER A 32 2.56 -18.55 17.62
C SER A 32 4.06 -18.71 17.31
N GLN A 33 4.44 -18.88 16.03
CA GLN A 33 5.84 -19.01 15.62
C GLN A 33 6.57 -17.65 15.69
N PRO A 34 7.47 -17.40 16.66
CA PRO A 34 8.00 -16.06 16.93
C PRO A 34 8.88 -15.49 15.81
N ALA A 35 9.48 -16.36 14.99
CA ALA A 35 10.28 -15.95 13.84
C ALA A 35 9.43 -15.24 12.78
N LEU A 36 8.20 -15.73 12.55
CA LEU A 36 7.28 -15.26 11.52
C LEU A 36 6.21 -14.29 12.04
N ALA A 37 5.97 -14.26 13.36
CA ALA A 37 5.00 -13.38 14.01
C ALA A 37 5.10 -11.91 13.57
N TYR A 38 3.95 -11.26 13.37
CA TYR A 38 3.85 -9.82 13.15
C TYR A 38 4.37 -9.06 14.37
N LYS A 39 5.50 -8.37 14.21
CA LYS A 39 6.15 -7.55 15.25
C LYS A 39 7.05 -6.50 14.63
N ALA A 40 7.60 -5.62 15.46
CA ALA A 40 8.61 -4.66 15.04
C ALA A 40 9.83 -5.39 14.46
N ARG A 41 10.32 -4.93 13.30
CA ARG A 41 11.53 -5.44 12.64
C ARG A 41 12.45 -4.27 12.34
N GLY A 42 13.50 -4.12 13.14
CA GLY A 42 14.34 -2.94 13.06
C GLY A 42 13.62 -1.70 13.60
N ALA A 43 14.04 -0.52 13.14
CA ALA A 43 13.54 0.77 13.63
C ALA A 43 12.47 1.40 12.73
N ASP A 44 12.13 0.77 11.60
CA ASP A 44 11.39 1.41 10.49
C ASP A 44 10.07 0.71 10.09
N ARG A 45 9.83 -0.52 10.54
CA ARG A 45 8.63 -1.27 10.16
C ARG A 45 8.12 -2.28 11.19
N CYS A 46 6.87 -2.66 11.00
CA CYS A 46 6.23 -3.82 11.61
C CYS A 46 5.91 -4.83 10.52
N GLU A 47 6.27 -6.09 10.72
CA GLU A 47 6.18 -7.10 9.66
C GLU A 47 6.00 -8.51 10.26
N GLY A 48 5.15 -9.30 9.60
CA GLY A 48 5.01 -10.73 9.84
C GLY A 48 3.57 -11.24 9.65
N PHE A 49 3.36 -12.46 10.13
CA PHE A 49 2.10 -13.19 10.06
C PHE A 49 1.28 -13.01 11.33
N TYR A 50 -0.04 -13.05 11.16
CA TYR A 50 -1.01 -12.92 12.24
C TYR A 50 -2.19 -13.88 12.02
N GLU A 51 -3.00 -14.09 13.04
CA GLU A 51 -4.25 -14.84 12.98
C GLU A 51 -5.39 -13.90 12.57
N SER A 52 -6.22 -14.32 11.63
CA SER A 52 -7.43 -13.55 11.29
C SER A 52 -8.47 -13.66 12.39
N GLN A 53 -9.02 -12.51 12.79
CA GLN A 53 -10.10 -12.44 13.78
C GLN A 53 -11.49 -12.49 13.13
N VAL A 54 -11.64 -12.08 11.87
CA VAL A 54 -12.92 -12.06 11.14
C VAL A 54 -12.69 -12.02 9.62
N SER A 55 -13.50 -12.76 8.84
CA SER A 55 -13.58 -12.56 7.40
C SER A 55 -14.37 -11.28 7.11
N ARG A 56 -13.82 -10.39 6.28
CA ARG A 56 -14.57 -9.24 5.74
C ARG A 56 -15.39 -9.73 4.55
N ALA A 57 -16.57 -10.28 4.81
CA ALA A 57 -17.55 -10.56 3.75
C ALA A 57 -18.01 -9.26 3.08
N GLY A 58 -18.46 -9.35 1.83
CA GLY A 58 -19.08 -8.24 1.11
C GLY A 58 -18.17 -7.04 0.82
N SER A 59 -16.87 -7.23 0.51
CA SER A 59 -15.95 -6.12 0.23
C SER A 59 -15.18 -6.24 -1.08
N LEU A 60 -14.95 -5.08 -1.72
CA LEU A 60 -14.01 -4.89 -2.82
C LEU A 60 -12.90 -3.96 -2.33
N GLN A 61 -11.65 -4.40 -2.39
CA GLN A 61 -10.52 -3.73 -1.76
C GLN A 61 -9.41 -3.43 -2.76
N LEU A 62 -8.72 -2.30 -2.58
CA LEU A 62 -7.43 -2.04 -3.20
C LEU A 62 -6.37 -2.78 -2.38
N VAL A 63 -5.72 -3.76 -3.01
CA VAL A 63 -4.69 -4.59 -2.39
C VAL A 63 -3.30 -4.29 -2.93
N GLY A 64 -3.19 -3.56 -4.04
CA GLY A 64 -1.90 -3.12 -4.56
C GLY A 64 -2.02 -1.87 -5.44
N LEU A 65 -0.99 -1.04 -5.38
CA LEU A 65 -0.76 0.10 -6.26
C LEU A 65 0.75 0.27 -6.41
N MET A 66 1.32 -0.34 -7.45
CA MET A 66 2.77 -0.52 -7.58
C MET A 66 3.28 -0.10 -8.96
N GLN A 67 4.50 0.41 -9.01
CA GLN A 67 5.28 0.58 -10.23
C GLN A 67 6.42 -0.45 -10.22
N GLY A 68 6.29 -1.47 -11.07
CA GLY A 68 7.26 -2.57 -11.14
C GLY A 68 6.69 -3.90 -10.64
N ARG A 69 7.58 -4.85 -10.36
CA ARG A 69 7.26 -6.18 -9.82
C ARG A 69 8.22 -6.49 -8.68
N LEU A 70 7.69 -7.14 -7.64
CA LEU A 70 8.54 -7.63 -6.55
C LEU A 70 9.48 -8.71 -7.09
N PRO A 71 10.80 -8.64 -6.80
CA PRO A 71 11.73 -9.72 -7.11
C PRO A 71 11.33 -10.97 -6.33
N ALA A 72 11.64 -12.16 -6.88
CA ALA A 72 11.24 -13.43 -6.28
C ALA A 72 11.79 -13.62 -4.85
N ALA A 73 13.00 -13.10 -4.58
CA ALA A 73 13.64 -13.12 -3.27
C ALA A 73 14.67 -11.99 -3.16
N GLY A 74 15.17 -11.77 -1.94
CA GLY A 74 16.29 -10.86 -1.66
C GLY A 74 15.87 -9.55 -1.04
N MET A 75 16.66 -8.51 -1.26
CA MET A 75 16.35 -7.15 -0.80
C MET A 75 15.45 -6.45 -1.82
N ILE A 76 14.37 -5.86 -1.32
CA ILE A 76 13.40 -5.09 -2.09
C ILE A 76 13.57 -3.63 -1.69
N GLU A 77 13.73 -2.75 -2.65
CA GLU A 77 13.74 -1.31 -2.43
C GLU A 77 12.35 -0.75 -2.71
N LEU A 78 11.72 -0.12 -1.71
CA LEU A 78 10.42 0.52 -1.85
C LEU A 78 10.59 2.03 -1.76
N SER A 79 10.10 2.77 -2.76
CA SER A 79 10.12 4.23 -2.74
C SER A 79 8.84 4.82 -3.34
N ALA A 80 8.65 6.12 -3.16
CA ALA A 80 7.57 6.89 -3.75
C ALA A 80 8.17 8.23 -4.18
N PRO A 81 8.98 8.25 -5.27
CA PRO A 81 9.91 9.35 -5.57
C PRO A 81 9.22 10.69 -5.82
N HIS A 82 7.93 10.67 -6.13
CA HIS A 82 7.20 11.85 -6.56
C HIS A 82 6.30 12.47 -5.48
N THR A 83 6.22 11.86 -4.28
CA THR A 83 5.52 12.48 -3.15
C THR A 83 6.48 13.37 -2.35
N GLN A 84 5.98 14.52 -1.91
CA GLN A 84 6.66 15.38 -0.94
C GLN A 84 6.12 15.18 0.48
N GLN A 85 5.21 14.22 0.66
CA GLN A 85 4.51 13.95 1.91
C GLN A 85 4.87 12.58 2.46
N HIS A 86 4.81 12.46 3.79
CA HIS A 86 5.00 11.20 4.49
C HIS A 86 3.84 10.25 4.17
N LEU A 87 4.18 9.04 3.75
CA LEU A 87 3.21 8.01 3.43
C LEU A 87 3.25 6.88 4.47
N LYS A 88 2.09 6.31 4.76
CA LYS A 88 1.97 4.99 5.38
C LYS A 88 2.06 3.96 4.27
N LEU A 89 3.00 3.04 4.40
CA LEU A 89 3.22 1.93 3.48
C LEU A 89 2.55 0.68 4.04
N ARG A 90 1.91 -0.09 3.17
CA ARG A 90 1.39 -1.41 3.52
C ARG A 90 1.74 -2.44 2.44
N ALA A 91 2.20 -3.60 2.87
CA ALA A 91 2.20 -4.81 2.06
C ALA A 91 1.31 -5.87 2.71
N THR A 92 0.57 -6.63 1.91
CA THR A 92 -0.30 -7.72 2.39
C THR A 92 -0.21 -8.92 1.48
N ALA A 93 -0.31 -10.12 2.05
CA ALA A 93 -0.55 -11.32 1.26
C ALA A 93 -1.90 -11.24 0.56
N LEU A 94 -1.92 -11.70 -0.69
CA LEU A 94 -3.08 -11.77 -1.56
C LEU A 94 -3.84 -13.09 -1.45
N PRO A 95 -3.21 -14.27 -1.28
CA PRO A 95 -3.93 -15.53 -1.21
C PRO A 95 -4.92 -15.58 -0.04
N GLU A 96 -6.03 -16.28 -0.23
CA GLU A 96 -6.98 -16.50 0.85
C GLU A 96 -6.32 -17.17 2.06
N LYS A 97 -6.82 -16.82 3.24
CA LYS A 97 -6.40 -17.41 4.53
C LYS A 97 -4.90 -17.25 4.81
N THR A 98 -4.22 -16.38 4.08
CA THR A 98 -2.80 -16.07 4.23
C THR A 98 -2.67 -14.67 4.80
N TYR A 99 -2.44 -14.59 6.10
CA TYR A 99 -2.48 -13.33 6.84
C TYR A 99 -1.08 -12.84 7.14
N TYR A 100 -0.43 -12.29 6.12
CA TYR A 100 0.84 -11.59 6.22
C TYR A 100 0.63 -10.09 6.02
N ARG A 101 1.35 -9.27 6.79
CA ARG A 101 1.31 -7.82 6.67
C ARG A 101 2.66 -7.19 6.99
N LEU A 102 2.99 -6.15 6.23
CA LEU A 102 4.03 -5.17 6.56
C LEU A 102 3.36 -3.80 6.68
N ASP A 103 3.68 -3.05 7.72
CA ASP A 103 3.41 -1.62 7.83
C ASP A 103 4.71 -0.87 8.07
N ALA A 104 4.90 0.24 7.36
CA ALA A 104 6.05 1.11 7.52
C ALA A 104 5.68 2.57 7.25
N ALA A 105 6.60 3.48 7.55
CA ALA A 105 6.53 4.86 7.08
C ALA A 105 7.49 5.03 5.90
N LEU A 106 7.03 5.68 4.83
CA LEU A 106 7.84 6.03 3.69
C LEU A 106 8.02 7.55 3.65
N GLN A 107 9.26 7.99 3.87
CA GLN A 107 9.61 9.40 3.88
C GLN A 107 9.81 9.93 2.44
N PRO A 108 9.52 11.21 2.18
CA PRO A 108 9.80 11.83 0.89
C PRO A 108 11.26 11.66 0.46
N GLY A 109 11.50 11.21 -0.76
CA GLY A 109 12.83 11.02 -1.32
C GLY A 109 13.68 9.94 -0.65
N LYS A 110 13.10 9.10 0.22
CA LYS A 110 13.78 7.97 0.85
C LYS A 110 13.30 6.65 0.28
N THR A 111 14.17 5.64 0.40
CA THR A 111 13.91 4.26 0.04
C THR A 111 13.86 3.42 1.31
N LEU A 112 12.83 2.60 1.45
CA LEU A 112 12.76 1.55 2.47
C LEU A 112 13.41 0.27 1.92
N SER A 113 14.39 -0.26 2.65
CA SER A 113 14.99 -1.56 2.36
C SER A 113 14.22 -2.68 3.06
N TRP A 114 13.54 -3.52 2.29
CA TRP A 114 12.68 -4.59 2.79
C TRP A 114 13.20 -5.97 2.37
N PRO A 115 13.75 -6.77 3.30
CA PRO A 115 14.13 -8.14 3.02
C PRO A 115 12.90 -9.03 2.80
N SER A 116 12.88 -9.81 1.72
CA SER A 116 11.75 -10.70 1.39
C SER A 116 11.57 -11.86 2.37
N ARG A 117 12.59 -12.13 3.19
CA ARG A 117 12.75 -13.39 3.93
C ARG A 117 11.52 -13.79 4.75
N ILE A 118 10.85 -12.83 5.40
CA ILE A 118 9.75 -13.14 6.33
C ILE A 118 8.59 -13.76 5.57
N PHE A 119 8.15 -13.15 4.47
CA PHE A 119 7.04 -13.69 3.70
C PHE A 119 7.43 -14.95 2.92
N THR A 120 8.67 -15.04 2.41
CA THR A 120 9.14 -16.23 1.69
C THR A 120 9.31 -17.45 2.61
N GLU A 121 9.83 -17.28 3.83
CA GLU A 121 9.92 -18.35 4.84
C GLU A 121 8.54 -18.80 5.31
N GLY A 122 7.55 -17.91 5.28
CA GLY A 122 6.14 -18.24 5.52
C GLY A 122 5.40 -18.81 4.29
N GLY A 123 6.12 -19.16 3.22
CA GLY A 123 5.57 -19.80 2.02
C GLY A 123 4.84 -18.88 1.04
N VAL A 124 4.87 -17.57 1.26
CA VAL A 124 4.25 -16.59 0.35
C VAL A 124 5.26 -16.19 -0.73
N GLN A 125 4.83 -16.16 -1.98
CA GLN A 125 5.70 -15.76 -3.09
C GLN A 125 5.59 -14.26 -3.32
N ALA A 126 6.62 -13.66 -3.92
CA ALA A 126 6.64 -12.23 -4.21
C ALA A 126 5.46 -11.76 -5.08
N ARG A 127 4.98 -12.60 -6.02
CA ARG A 127 3.80 -12.32 -6.85
C ARG A 127 2.48 -12.30 -6.07
N ASP A 128 2.48 -12.90 -4.89
CA ASP A 128 1.33 -13.06 -4.00
C ASP A 128 1.30 -11.96 -2.92
N ILE A 129 2.10 -10.91 -3.09
CA ILE A 129 2.11 -9.74 -2.22
C ILE A 129 1.64 -8.50 -2.99
N GLY A 130 0.63 -7.84 -2.43
CA GLY A 130 0.22 -6.51 -2.86
C GLY A 130 0.89 -5.44 -2.00
N VAL A 131 1.36 -4.36 -2.61
CA VAL A 131 1.97 -3.22 -1.92
C VAL A 131 1.27 -1.93 -2.33
N TYR A 132 0.98 -1.06 -1.37
CA TYR A 132 0.46 0.27 -1.64
C TYR A 132 0.87 1.23 -0.53
N ALA A 133 0.84 2.52 -0.84
CA ALA A 133 1.08 3.57 0.13
C ALA A 133 -0.09 4.55 0.16
N TYR A 134 -0.29 5.23 1.28
CA TYR A 134 -1.34 6.23 1.44
C TYR A 134 -0.96 7.31 2.45
N LEU A 135 -1.49 8.52 2.26
CA LEU A 135 -1.38 9.59 3.23
C LEU A 135 -2.15 9.25 4.50
N ALA A 136 -1.59 9.60 5.66
CA ALA A 136 -2.19 9.29 6.96
C ALA A 136 -3.49 10.09 7.28
N ASN A 137 -3.96 10.93 6.36
CA ASN A 137 -5.16 11.76 6.50
C ASN A 137 -6.45 11.03 6.08
N ALA A 138 -7.58 11.59 6.50
CA ALA A 138 -8.90 11.20 6.04
C ALA A 138 -9.45 12.28 5.10
N PRO A 139 -10.03 11.91 3.93
CA PRO A 139 -10.04 10.57 3.34
C PRO A 139 -8.63 10.16 2.87
N LYS A 140 -8.36 8.84 2.85
CA LYS A 140 -7.08 8.31 2.36
C LYS A 140 -6.85 8.68 0.90
N VAL A 141 -5.66 9.19 0.61
CA VAL A 141 -5.14 9.35 -0.75
C VAL A 141 -4.01 8.35 -0.94
N TYR A 142 -4.16 7.46 -1.93
CA TYR A 142 -3.21 6.41 -2.26
C TYR A 142 -2.16 6.91 -3.25
N ALA A 143 -0.94 6.43 -3.10
CA ALA A 143 0.16 6.72 -4.00
C ALA A 143 0.81 5.40 -4.47
N PRO A 144 1.28 5.33 -5.72
CA PRO A 144 2.00 4.17 -6.20
C PRO A 144 3.32 4.00 -5.48
N VAL A 145 3.65 2.75 -5.16
CA VAL A 145 4.93 2.37 -4.59
C VAL A 145 5.82 1.86 -5.72
N GLN A 146 6.94 2.53 -5.93
CA GLN A 146 7.96 2.08 -6.84
C GLN A 146 8.73 0.92 -6.22
N ILE A 147 8.83 -0.17 -6.98
CA ILE A 147 9.55 -1.38 -6.59
C ILE A 147 10.89 -1.40 -7.32
N ASN A 148 11.97 -1.30 -6.56
CA ASN A 148 13.33 -1.12 -7.05
C ASN A 148 13.47 0.14 -7.95
N GLN A 149 14.67 0.39 -8.46
CA GLN A 149 14.89 1.47 -9.43
C GLN A 149 14.43 1.02 -10.81
N GLY A 150 13.38 1.65 -11.36
CA GLY A 150 12.91 1.35 -12.71
C GLY A 150 11.63 2.11 -13.08
N ALA A 151 11.59 2.61 -14.32
CA ALA A 151 10.37 3.12 -14.91
C ALA A 151 9.48 1.92 -15.27
N ALA A 152 8.31 1.83 -14.65
CA ALA A 152 7.35 0.77 -14.90
C ALA A 152 5.93 1.33 -14.88
N GLN A 153 5.05 0.70 -15.65
CA GLN A 153 3.64 1.05 -15.64
C GLN A 153 3.05 0.84 -14.25
N THR A 154 2.27 1.81 -13.78
CA THR A 154 1.51 1.70 -12.53
C THR A 154 0.43 0.62 -12.67
N ARG A 155 0.45 -0.35 -11.76
CA ARG A 155 -0.52 -1.42 -11.66
C ARG A 155 -1.37 -1.22 -10.42
N LEU A 156 -2.67 -1.03 -10.59
CA LEU A 156 -3.63 -1.11 -9.50
C LEU A 156 -4.19 -2.54 -9.44
N LEU A 157 -4.25 -3.10 -8.24
CA LEU A 157 -4.76 -4.43 -7.98
C LEU A 157 -5.98 -4.33 -7.06
N LEU A 158 -7.11 -4.84 -7.53
CA LEU A 158 -8.31 -5.02 -6.73
C LEU A 158 -8.45 -6.47 -6.30
N GLN A 159 -9.15 -6.68 -5.19
CA GLN A 159 -9.52 -8.01 -4.73
C GLN A 159 -10.90 -7.95 -4.08
N ALA A 160 -11.76 -8.90 -4.45
CA ALA A 160 -13.07 -9.07 -3.85
C ALA A 160 -13.04 -10.19 -2.80
N SER A 161 -13.81 -10.05 -1.73
CA SER A 161 -13.95 -11.09 -0.71
C SER A 161 -14.88 -12.24 -1.14
N GLU A 162 -15.56 -12.09 -2.28
CA GLU A 162 -16.55 -13.04 -2.80
C GLU A 162 -16.44 -13.14 -4.32
N ALA A 163 -16.96 -14.23 -4.88
CA ALA A 163 -17.01 -14.42 -6.32
C ALA A 163 -17.93 -13.40 -7.00
N MET A 164 -17.48 -12.86 -8.14
CA MET A 164 -18.20 -11.87 -8.92
C MET A 164 -18.45 -12.38 -10.34
N ILE A 165 -19.57 -12.00 -10.95
CA ILE A 165 -19.87 -12.30 -12.35
C ILE A 165 -19.45 -11.18 -13.29
N ARG A 166 -19.28 -9.96 -12.76
CA ARG A 166 -18.94 -8.77 -13.52
C ARG A 166 -18.18 -7.79 -12.62
N LEU A 167 -17.21 -7.08 -13.18
CA LEU A 167 -16.57 -5.93 -12.54
C LEU A 167 -16.62 -4.72 -13.48
N ASN A 168 -17.15 -3.62 -12.98
CA ASN A 168 -17.11 -2.32 -13.65
C ASN A 168 -16.23 -1.36 -12.88
N TRP A 169 -15.56 -0.46 -13.59
CA TRP A 169 -14.83 0.65 -12.97
C TRP A 169 -14.97 1.93 -13.79
N ARG A 170 -14.82 3.06 -13.12
CA ARG A 170 -14.77 4.38 -13.73
C ARG A 170 -13.83 5.26 -12.94
N TYR A 171 -13.51 6.43 -13.49
CA TYR A 171 -12.66 7.38 -12.80
C TYR A 171 -13.11 8.82 -13.01
N ALA A 172 -12.66 9.70 -12.13
CA ALA A 172 -12.76 11.15 -12.25
C ALA A 172 -11.39 11.78 -12.00
N LEU A 173 -11.17 13.02 -12.44
CA LEU A 173 -10.00 13.79 -12.00
C LEU A 173 -10.11 14.09 -10.50
N LEU A 174 -9.00 13.94 -9.77
CA LEU A 174 -8.90 14.38 -8.37
C LEU A 174 -8.36 15.82 -8.36
N LYS A 175 -9.13 16.77 -7.83
CA LYS A 175 -8.73 18.18 -7.69
C LYS A 175 -8.97 18.63 -6.26
N ASN A 176 -7.95 19.20 -5.61
CA ASN A 176 -8.03 19.68 -4.23
C ASN A 176 -8.62 18.64 -3.24
N GLY A 177 -8.25 17.37 -3.41
CA GLY A 177 -8.74 16.25 -2.58
C GLY A 177 -10.18 15.79 -2.88
N GLN A 178 -10.86 16.41 -3.85
CA GLN A 178 -12.23 16.09 -4.23
C GLN A 178 -12.31 15.40 -5.59
N CYS A 179 -13.25 14.46 -5.72
CA CYS A 179 -13.52 13.79 -6.99
C CYS A 179 -14.35 14.70 -7.88
N GLY A 180 -13.89 14.90 -9.11
CA GLY A 180 -14.70 15.55 -10.15
C GLY A 180 -15.83 14.66 -10.67
N ALA A 181 -16.39 15.03 -11.81
CA ALA A 181 -17.40 14.23 -12.50
C ALA A 181 -16.80 12.89 -12.98
N MET A 182 -17.45 11.79 -12.60
CA MET A 182 -17.06 10.45 -13.02
C MET A 182 -17.28 10.25 -14.52
N LYS A 183 -16.32 9.60 -15.17
CA LYS A 183 -16.40 9.15 -16.56
C LYS A 183 -17.31 7.93 -16.67
N SER A 184 -17.59 7.51 -17.91
CA SER A 184 -18.37 6.31 -18.20
C SER A 184 -17.74 5.05 -17.59
N TRP A 185 -18.60 4.12 -17.18
CA TRP A 185 -18.19 2.80 -16.72
C TRP A 185 -17.45 2.04 -17.82
N ARG A 186 -16.41 1.33 -17.41
CA ARG A 186 -15.63 0.37 -18.19
C ARG A 186 -15.79 -0.99 -17.54
N GLU A 187 -16.06 -2.00 -18.36
CA GLU A 187 -16.23 -3.36 -17.88
C GLU A 187 -14.90 -4.11 -17.98
N ILE A 188 -14.61 -4.95 -16.99
CA ILE A 188 -13.57 -5.98 -17.05
C ILE A 188 -14.33 -7.30 -17.13
N ASN A 189 -14.26 -7.93 -18.31
CA ASN A 189 -14.92 -9.20 -18.59
C ASN A 189 -13.90 -10.33 -18.54
N GLN A 190 -14.29 -11.42 -17.89
CA GLN A 190 -13.55 -12.66 -17.80
C GLN A 190 -14.54 -13.82 -17.94
N ASP A 191 -14.22 -14.78 -18.80
CA ASP A 191 -15.07 -15.96 -18.99
C ASP A 191 -15.22 -16.72 -17.67
N GLY A 192 -16.46 -16.92 -17.23
CA GLY A 192 -16.77 -17.57 -15.96
C GLY A 192 -16.78 -16.65 -14.72
N GLY A 193 -16.48 -15.36 -14.89
CA GLY A 193 -16.42 -14.37 -13.81
C GLY A 193 -15.11 -14.41 -13.03
N PHE A 194 -15.15 -13.90 -11.81
CA PHE A 194 -14.04 -13.79 -10.88
C PHE A 194 -14.28 -14.65 -9.64
N THR A 195 -13.26 -15.36 -9.17
CA THR A 195 -13.35 -16.11 -7.91
C THR A 195 -13.14 -15.19 -6.70
N ALA A 196 -13.54 -15.67 -5.51
CA ALA A 196 -13.18 -14.98 -4.28
C ALA A 196 -11.65 -14.86 -4.16
N ALA A 197 -11.21 -13.71 -3.65
CA ALA A 197 -9.81 -13.31 -3.52
C ALA A 197 -8.96 -13.32 -4.80
N GLU A 198 -9.58 -13.46 -5.97
CA GLU A 198 -8.88 -13.25 -7.23
C GLU A 198 -8.36 -11.80 -7.29
N VAL A 199 -7.11 -11.67 -7.72
CA VAL A 199 -6.45 -10.38 -7.86
C VAL A 199 -6.70 -9.84 -9.26
N ILE A 200 -7.48 -8.77 -9.34
CA ILE A 200 -7.95 -8.20 -10.60
C ILE A 200 -7.11 -6.95 -10.93
N PRO A 201 -6.25 -6.99 -11.96
CA PRO A 201 -5.48 -5.82 -12.36
C PRO A 201 -6.38 -4.81 -13.07
N VAL A 202 -6.25 -3.53 -12.70
CA VAL A 202 -6.91 -2.41 -13.38
C VAL A 202 -5.86 -1.53 -14.04
N VAL A 203 -6.02 -1.32 -15.34
CA VAL A 203 -5.15 -0.44 -16.13
C VAL A 203 -5.60 1.00 -15.94
N LEU A 204 -4.81 1.79 -15.22
CA LEU A 204 -5.10 3.20 -14.98
C LEU A 204 -4.84 4.04 -16.25
N PRO A 205 -5.63 5.10 -16.49
CA PRO A 205 -5.29 6.08 -17.51
C PRO A 205 -4.04 6.87 -17.09
N GLU A 206 -3.32 7.45 -18.05
CA GLU A 206 -2.14 8.31 -17.83
C GLU A 206 -2.55 9.67 -17.24
N ILE A 207 -2.95 9.67 -15.97
CA ILE A 207 -3.48 10.84 -15.27
C ILE A 207 -2.79 10.95 -13.92
N ARG A 208 -2.34 12.17 -13.58
CA ARG A 208 -1.56 12.40 -12.37
C ARG A 208 -2.30 12.20 -11.05
N ALA A 209 -3.60 12.47 -11.05
CA ALA A 209 -4.43 12.35 -9.87
C ALA A 209 -5.87 12.04 -10.27
N LEU A 210 -6.43 10.97 -9.72
CA LEU A 210 -7.75 10.48 -10.07
C LEU A 210 -8.51 9.91 -8.86
N CYS A 211 -9.82 9.96 -8.91
CA CYS A 211 -10.65 9.06 -8.11
C CYS A 211 -11.00 7.86 -8.96
N LEU A 212 -10.82 6.65 -8.44
CA LEU A 212 -11.24 5.40 -9.05
C LEU A 212 -12.41 4.85 -8.27
N GLU A 213 -13.50 4.56 -8.96
CA GLU A 213 -14.64 3.84 -8.42
C GLU A 213 -14.73 2.49 -9.13
N ALA A 214 -14.93 1.42 -8.37
CA ALA A 214 -15.20 0.10 -8.93
C ALA A 214 -16.42 -0.51 -8.25
N ALA A 215 -17.19 -1.26 -9.02
CA ALA A 215 -18.37 -1.97 -8.57
C ALA A 215 -18.42 -3.36 -9.22
N GLY A 216 -18.50 -4.40 -8.39
CA GLY A 216 -18.57 -5.79 -8.82
C GLY A 216 -19.89 -6.43 -8.45
N GLN A 217 -20.51 -7.15 -9.38
CA GLN A 217 -21.77 -7.84 -9.15
C GLN A 217 -21.49 -9.29 -8.72
N THR A 218 -22.03 -9.72 -7.59
CA THR A 218 -21.95 -11.12 -7.12
C THR A 218 -23.01 -11.99 -7.81
N ARG A 219 -22.89 -13.32 -7.68
CA ARG A 219 -23.92 -14.26 -8.18
C ARG A 219 -25.29 -14.06 -7.52
N GLY A 220 -25.32 -13.53 -6.29
CA GLY A 220 -26.54 -13.19 -5.57
C GLY A 220 -27.13 -11.81 -5.94
N SER A 221 -26.68 -11.19 -7.04
CA SER A 221 -27.08 -9.84 -7.47
C SER A 221 -26.74 -8.71 -6.49
N GLN A 222 -25.96 -8.98 -5.45
CA GLN A 222 -25.41 -7.94 -4.58
C GLN A 222 -24.26 -7.23 -5.30
N TRP A 223 -24.05 -5.96 -4.96
CA TRP A 223 -22.97 -5.15 -5.51
C TRP A 223 -21.94 -4.85 -4.43
N LEU A 224 -20.70 -5.24 -4.71
CA LEU A 224 -19.52 -4.80 -3.95
C LEU A 224 -19.02 -3.51 -4.59
N SER A 225 -18.63 -2.52 -3.81
CA SER A 225 -18.09 -1.28 -4.38
C SER A 225 -16.97 -0.68 -3.53
N GLY A 226 -16.17 0.16 -4.18
CA GLY A 226 -15.13 0.94 -3.52
C GLY A 226 -14.80 2.21 -4.29
N LEU A 227 -14.37 3.23 -3.55
CA LEU A 227 -13.94 4.53 -4.07
C LEU A 227 -12.56 4.88 -3.49
N TRP A 228 -11.56 4.99 -4.35
CA TRP A 228 -10.17 5.28 -3.97
C TRP A 228 -9.70 6.59 -4.61
N ARG A 229 -9.10 7.47 -3.82
CA ARG A 229 -8.41 8.68 -4.31
C ARG A 229 -6.96 8.32 -4.54
N ILE A 230 -6.45 8.54 -5.74
CA ILE A 230 -5.14 8.08 -6.16
C ILE A 230 -4.36 9.25 -6.74
N GLN A 231 -3.09 9.36 -6.36
CA GLN A 231 -2.15 10.34 -6.88
C GLN A 231 -0.96 9.61 -7.51
N VAL A 232 -0.97 9.50 -8.85
CA VAL A 232 0.03 8.83 -9.69
C VAL A 232 0.91 9.91 -10.31
N HIS A 233 1.92 10.38 -9.60
CA HIS A 233 2.72 11.49 -10.10
C HIS A 233 3.56 11.15 -11.34
#